data_AF-A0A1G0CK41-F1
#
_entry.id   AF-A0A1G0CK41-F1
#
_cell.length_a   1.000
_cell.length_b   1.000
_cell.length_c   1.000
_cell.angle_alpha   90.00
_cell.angle_beta   90.00
_cell.angle_gamma   90.00
#
_symmetry.space_group_name_H-M   'P 1'
#
loop_
_entity.id
_entity.type
_entity.pdbx_description
1 polymer ?
#
loop_
_entity_poly.entity_id
_entity_poly.type
_entity_poly.pdbx_seq_one_letter_code
_entity_poly.pdbx_strand_id
1 'polypeptide(L)'
;MNYVQGLKFRRDELKAVKDELEAKLKPVLKEYDAIMNLLKVVEAEKYVQNDYPLKGKLQDKVLFAVNELKKATAHQVIDFMRQHESDISESSVVVTCSKLFKTGILQKDNDKGRESIYTIKL
;
A
#
# COMPACT_ATOMS: atom_id res chain seq x y z
N MET A 1 26.22 -49.25 -1.95
CA MET A 1 25.80 -47.86 -2.26
C MET A 1 26.89 -46.94 -1.71
N ASN A 2 27.61 -46.19 -2.55
CA ASN A 2 28.73 -45.36 -2.07
C ASN A 2 28.22 -44.10 -1.35
N TYR A 3 28.88 -43.72 -0.27
CA TYR A 3 28.50 -42.65 0.67
C TYR A 3 28.09 -41.33 -0.01
N VAL A 4 28.76 -40.98 -1.11
CA VAL A 4 28.51 -39.77 -1.92
C VAL A 4 27.13 -39.78 -2.60
N GLN A 5 26.64 -40.94 -3.05
CA GLN A 5 25.29 -41.06 -3.63
C GLN A 5 24.20 -40.94 -2.56
N GLY A 6 24.41 -41.47 -1.36
CA GLY A 6 23.48 -41.33 -0.24
C GLY A 6 23.32 -39.88 0.24
N LEU A 7 24.40 -39.09 0.19
CA LEU A 7 24.36 -37.66 0.53
C LEU A 7 23.65 -36.80 -0.53
N LYS A 8 23.85 -37.10 -1.82
CA LYS A 8 23.13 -36.41 -2.91
C LYS A 8 21.62 -36.64 -2.81
N PHE A 9 21.20 -37.87 -2.56
CA PHE A 9 19.79 -38.22 -2.41
C PHE A 9 19.11 -37.41 -1.28
N ARG A 10 19.72 -37.39 -0.08
CA ARG A 10 19.18 -36.61 1.06
C ARG A 10 19.14 -35.10 0.81
N ARG A 11 20.12 -34.55 0.07
CA ARG A 11 20.12 -33.12 -0.30
C ARG A 11 18.95 -32.80 -1.23
N ASP A 12 18.69 -33.66 -2.21
CA ASP A 12 17.64 -33.42 -3.18
C ASP A 12 16.24 -33.58 -2.54
N GLU A 13 16.07 -34.50 -1.58
CA GLU A 13 14.87 -34.60 -0.73
C GLU A 13 14.65 -33.34 0.13
N LEU A 14 15.70 -32.85 0.81
CA LEU A 14 15.62 -31.62 1.62
C LEU A 14 15.26 -30.40 0.78
N LYS A 15 15.79 -30.31 -0.44
CA LYS A 15 15.46 -29.23 -1.38
C LYS A 15 14.00 -29.31 -1.80
N ALA A 16 13.49 -30.49 -2.13
CA ALA A 16 12.10 -30.68 -2.49
C ALA A 16 11.15 -30.25 -1.35
N VAL A 17 11.45 -30.62 -0.09
CA VAL A 17 10.67 -30.20 1.08
C VAL A 17 10.69 -28.68 1.26
N LYS A 18 11.85 -28.04 1.09
CA LYS A 18 11.96 -26.58 1.18
C LYS A 18 11.13 -25.89 0.11
N ASP A 19 11.25 -26.33 -1.14
CA ASP A 19 10.55 -25.74 -2.28
C ASP A 19 9.02 -25.92 -2.13
N GLU A 20 8.57 -27.06 -1.60
CA GLU A 20 7.15 -27.31 -1.33
C GLU A 20 6.59 -26.42 -0.21
N LEU A 21 7.37 -26.22 0.87
CA LEU A 21 6.99 -25.30 1.96
C LEU A 21 6.93 -23.86 1.47
N GLU A 22 7.90 -23.43 0.66
CA GLU A 22 7.95 -22.07 0.11
C GLU A 22 6.78 -21.82 -0.85
N ALA A 23 6.41 -22.82 -1.67
CA ALA A 23 5.25 -22.77 -2.55
C ALA A 23 3.93 -22.65 -1.78
N LYS A 24 3.80 -23.30 -0.62
CA LYS A 24 2.62 -23.19 0.26
C LYS A 24 2.57 -21.88 1.05
N LEU A 25 3.71 -21.32 1.44
CA LEU A 25 3.79 -20.10 2.25
C LEU A 25 3.50 -18.83 1.43
N LYS A 26 3.97 -18.79 0.18
CA LYS A 26 3.84 -17.64 -0.71
C LYS A 26 2.40 -17.14 -0.95
N PRO A 27 1.40 -18.02 -1.22
CA PRO A 27 0.01 -17.57 -1.36
C PRO A 27 -0.56 -17.02 -0.05
N VAL A 28 -0.24 -17.65 1.10
CA VAL A 28 -0.71 -17.20 2.42
C VAL A 28 -0.20 -15.80 2.75
N LEU A 29 1.08 -15.52 2.47
CA LEU A 29 1.65 -14.17 2.66
C LEU A 29 0.98 -13.13 1.75
N LYS A 30 0.66 -13.51 0.50
CA LYS A 30 -0.05 -12.62 -0.43
C LYS A 30 -1.48 -12.32 0.01
N GLU A 31 -2.19 -13.30 0.56
CA GLU A 31 -3.52 -13.12 1.13
C GLU A 31 -3.48 -12.24 2.39
N TYR A 32 -2.47 -12.43 3.26
CA TYR A 32 -2.27 -11.59 4.43
C TYR A 32 -2.03 -10.12 4.05
N ASP A 33 -1.17 -9.85 3.06
CA ASP A 33 -0.94 -8.48 2.57
C ASP A 33 -2.23 -7.86 2.00
N ALA A 34 -3.05 -8.64 1.30
CA ALA A 34 -4.35 -8.18 0.79
C ALA A 34 -5.33 -7.85 1.92
N ILE A 35 -5.43 -8.70 2.94
CA ILE A 35 -6.28 -8.47 4.12
C ILE A 35 -5.81 -7.22 4.89
N MET A 36 -4.51 -7.04 5.06
CA MET A 36 -3.93 -5.86 5.71
C MET A 36 -4.22 -4.57 4.92
N ASN A 37 -4.23 -4.62 3.59
CA ASN A 37 -4.62 -3.48 2.77
C ASN A 37 -6.13 -3.18 2.89
N LEU A 38 -6.99 -4.20 2.90
CA LEU A 38 -8.43 -4.05 3.12
C LEU A 38 -8.74 -3.44 4.49
N LEU A 39 -8.05 -3.87 5.55
CA LEU A 39 -8.21 -3.30 6.89
C LEU A 39 -7.89 -1.79 6.93
N LYS A 40 -6.82 -1.36 6.24
CA LYS A 40 -6.49 0.07 6.14
C LYS A 40 -7.53 0.87 5.37
N VAL A 41 -8.15 0.27 4.35
CA VAL A 41 -9.26 0.90 3.61
C VAL A 41 -10.49 1.01 4.51
N VAL A 42 -10.85 -0.03 5.25
CA VAL A 42 -11.99 0.01 6.20
C VAL A 42 -11.74 1.02 7.32
N GLU A 43 -10.51 1.15 7.81
CA GLU A 43 -10.14 2.23 8.75
C GLU A 43 -10.27 3.61 8.10
N ALA A 44 -9.87 3.76 6.83
CA ALA A 44 -10.09 4.98 6.04
C ALA A 44 -11.59 5.29 5.87
N GLU A 45 -12.44 4.28 5.68
CA GLU A 45 -13.90 4.42 5.56
C GLU A 45 -14.57 4.79 6.88
N LYS A 46 -14.05 4.32 8.03
CA LYS A 46 -14.55 4.79 9.35
C LYS A 46 -14.36 6.29 9.56
N TYR A 47 -13.39 6.90 8.89
CA TYR A 47 -13.22 8.35 8.88
C TYR A 47 -14.24 9.08 8.01
N VAL A 48 -14.96 8.39 7.11
CA VAL A 48 -16.08 8.97 6.33
C VAL A 48 -17.32 9.23 7.21
N GLN A 49 -17.42 8.59 8.39
CA GLN A 49 -18.52 8.82 9.34
C GLN A 49 -18.27 9.95 10.36
N ASN A 50 -17.06 10.52 10.42
CA ASN A 50 -16.76 11.65 11.31
C ASN A 50 -16.19 12.82 10.52
N ASP A 51 -16.91 13.95 10.54
CA ASP A 51 -16.55 15.21 9.87
C ASP A 51 -15.04 15.52 9.93
N TYR A 52 -14.47 15.82 8.77
CA TYR A 52 -13.12 16.36 8.65
C TYR A 52 -13.04 17.69 9.46
N PRO A 53 -11.97 17.95 10.25
CA PRO A 53 -10.66 17.30 10.22
C PRO A 53 -10.53 15.99 10.98
N LEU A 54 -9.91 15.02 10.29
CA LEU A 54 -9.50 13.76 10.92
C LEU A 54 -8.47 14.05 12.02
N LYS A 55 -8.79 13.70 13.27
CA LYS A 55 -7.82 13.60 14.37
C LYS A 55 -6.93 12.38 14.14
N GLY A 56 -6.07 12.43 13.11
CA GLY A 56 -5.26 11.30 12.64
C GLY A 56 -3.92 11.73 12.06
N LYS A 57 -3.10 10.76 11.65
CA LYS A 57 -1.80 11.04 11.04
C LYS A 57 -2.01 11.68 9.67
N LEU A 58 -1.02 12.43 9.18
CA LEU A 58 -1.04 13.01 7.83
C LEU A 58 -1.37 11.97 6.75
N GLN A 59 -0.92 10.73 6.94
CA GLN A 59 -1.21 9.61 6.06
C GLN A 59 -2.72 9.34 5.90
N ASP A 60 -3.46 9.34 7.00
CA ASP A 60 -4.90 9.03 7.01
C ASP A 60 -5.67 10.16 6.31
N LYS A 61 -5.26 11.40 6.55
CA LYS A 61 -5.81 12.60 5.88
C LYS A 61 -5.59 12.57 4.37
N VAL A 62 -4.40 12.16 3.93
CA VAL A 62 -4.08 12.01 2.50
C VAL A 62 -4.91 10.88 1.87
N LEU A 63 -5.02 9.73 2.54
CA LEU A 63 -5.84 8.61 2.05
C LEU A 63 -7.30 9.00 1.92
N PHE A 64 -7.85 9.68 2.93
CA PHE A 64 -9.21 10.20 2.91
C PHE A 64 -9.42 11.17 1.74
N ALA A 65 -8.54 12.16 1.57
CA ALA A 65 -8.66 13.13 0.48
C ALA A 65 -8.59 12.47 -0.90
N VAL A 66 -7.71 11.48 -1.10
CA VAL A 66 -7.65 10.73 -2.37
C VAL A 66 -8.89 9.86 -2.58
N ASN A 67 -9.45 9.28 -1.50
CA ASN A 67 -10.70 8.51 -1.57
C ASN A 67 -11.88 9.38 -2.02
N GLU A 68 -12.06 10.54 -1.38
CA GLU A 68 -13.14 11.50 -1.68
C GLU A 68 -13.03 12.02 -3.12
N LEU A 69 -11.82 12.38 -3.55
CA LEU A 69 -11.58 12.86 -4.90
C LEU A 69 -11.63 11.75 -5.97
N LYS A 70 -11.56 10.47 -5.57
CA LYS A 70 -11.49 9.24 -6.39
C LYS A 70 -10.25 9.13 -7.31
N LYS A 71 -9.78 10.26 -7.84
CA LYS A 71 -8.63 10.40 -8.74
C LYS A 71 -8.09 11.82 -8.60
N ALA A 72 -6.90 11.98 -8.00
CA ALA A 72 -6.38 13.29 -7.63
C ALA A 72 -4.89 13.45 -7.87
N THR A 73 -4.46 14.64 -8.28
CA THR A 73 -3.04 15.03 -8.26
C THR A 73 -2.64 15.44 -6.84
N ALA A 74 -1.33 15.49 -6.56
CA ALA A 74 -0.87 15.93 -5.24
C ALA A 74 -1.34 17.36 -4.90
N HIS A 75 -1.44 18.26 -5.89
CA HIS A 75 -1.98 19.60 -5.72
C HIS A 75 -3.47 19.56 -5.32
N GLN A 76 -4.28 18.75 -6.00
CA GLN A 76 -5.71 18.62 -5.66
C GLN A 76 -5.93 18.07 -4.24
N VAL A 77 -5.07 17.14 -3.80
CA VAL A 77 -5.07 16.64 -2.42
C VAL A 77 -4.73 17.76 -1.44
N ILE A 78 -3.70 18.57 -1.72
CA ILE A 78 -3.31 19.72 -0.90
C ILE A 78 -4.47 20.71 -0.78
N ASP A 79 -5.08 21.09 -1.91
CA ASP A 79 -6.16 22.07 -1.95
C ASP A 79 -7.38 21.58 -1.18
N PHE A 80 -7.75 20.31 -1.33
CA PHE A 80 -8.82 19.69 -0.57
C PHE A 80 -8.53 19.75 0.93
N MET A 81 -7.33 19.34 1.37
CA MET A 81 -7.01 19.34 2.79
C MET A 81 -6.96 20.77 3.36
N ARG A 82 -6.50 21.76 2.58
CA ARG A 82 -6.44 23.17 2.97
C ARG A 82 -7.81 23.83 3.17
N GLN A 83 -8.87 23.31 2.53
CA GLN A 83 -10.24 23.78 2.79
C GLN A 83 -10.68 23.55 4.23
N HIS A 84 -10.02 22.63 4.93
CA HIS A 84 -10.37 22.25 6.29
C HIS A 84 -9.25 22.49 7.31
N GLU A 85 -7.98 22.52 6.88
CA GLU A 85 -6.82 22.81 7.74
C GLU A 85 -5.85 23.77 7.04
N SER A 86 -5.73 24.99 7.56
CA SER A 86 -4.92 26.05 6.94
C SER A 86 -3.41 25.82 7.01
N ASP A 87 -2.92 24.98 7.93
CA ASP A 87 -1.48 24.77 8.19
C ASP A 87 -0.99 23.42 7.66
N ILE A 88 -1.16 23.19 6.36
CA ILE A 88 -0.68 21.98 5.68
C ILE A 88 0.54 22.28 4.83
N SER A 89 1.62 21.58 5.16
CA SER A 89 2.86 21.57 4.39
C SER A 89 2.69 20.77 3.09
N GLU A 90 2.80 21.46 1.95
CA GLU A 90 2.73 20.86 0.62
C GLU A 90 3.76 19.75 0.43
N SER A 91 5.01 20.00 0.82
CA SER A 91 6.10 19.03 0.73
C SER A 91 5.78 17.77 1.54
N SER A 92 5.16 17.92 2.71
CA SER A 92 4.75 16.79 3.55
C SER A 92 3.65 15.96 2.89
N VAL A 93 2.67 16.59 2.24
CA VAL A 93 1.63 15.87 1.47
C VAL A 93 2.23 15.13 0.28
N VAL A 94 3.08 15.78 -0.51
CA VAL A 94 3.74 15.16 -1.68
C VAL A 94 4.60 13.95 -1.28
N VAL A 95 5.37 14.08 -0.20
CA VAL A 95 6.17 12.96 0.35
C VAL A 95 5.26 11.85 0.84
N THR A 96 4.13 12.17 1.46
CA THR A 96 3.17 11.18 1.96
C THR A 96 2.49 10.42 0.82
N CYS A 97 2.02 11.10 -0.23
CA CYS A 97 1.50 10.45 -1.45
C CYS A 97 2.55 9.51 -2.07
N SER A 98 3.81 9.94 -2.12
CA SER A 98 4.92 9.13 -2.64
C SER A 98 5.19 7.89 -1.77
N LYS A 99 5.11 8.01 -0.44
CA LYS A 99 5.25 6.86 0.48
C LYS A 99 4.11 5.87 0.30
N LEU A 100 2.87 6.36 0.23
CA LEU A 100 1.67 5.54 0.05
C LEU A 100 1.65 4.79 -1.31
N PHE A 101 2.20 5.42 -2.34
CA PHE A 101 2.47 4.76 -3.62
C PHE A 101 3.51 3.64 -3.47
N LYS A 102 4.63 3.89 -2.78
CA LYS A 102 5.68 2.87 -2.55
C LYS A 102 5.16 1.68 -1.74
N THR A 103 4.20 1.88 -0.84
CA THR A 103 3.56 0.80 -0.08
C THR A 103 2.51 0.03 -0.88
N GLY A 104 2.18 0.48 -2.12
CA GLY A 104 1.18 -0.15 -2.97
C GLY A 104 -0.28 0.18 -2.63
N ILE A 105 -0.52 1.11 -1.70
CA ILE A 105 -1.87 1.54 -1.32
C ILE A 105 -2.44 2.51 -2.36
N LEU A 106 -1.60 3.42 -2.86
CA LEU A 106 -1.95 4.28 -3.99
C LEU A 106 -1.40 3.68 -5.29
N GLN A 107 -2.21 3.71 -6.34
CA GLN A 107 -1.73 3.61 -7.71
C GLN A 107 -1.40 5.00 -8.23
N LYS A 108 -0.32 5.11 -8.99
CA LYS A 108 0.12 6.34 -9.63
C LYS A 108 0.04 6.18 -11.14
N ASP A 109 -0.85 6.94 -11.77
CA ASP A 109 -0.94 7.08 -13.21
C ASP A 109 -0.36 8.43 -13.64
N ASN A 110 0.42 8.45 -14.72
CA ASN A 110 0.92 9.70 -15.27
C ASN A 110 -0.08 10.21 -16.31
N ASP A 111 -0.69 11.36 -16.08
CA ASP A 111 -1.53 11.99 -17.10
C ASP A 111 -0.65 12.79 -18.06
N LYS A 112 -0.50 12.26 -19.28
CA LYS A 112 0.13 12.91 -20.44
C LYS A 112 1.42 13.70 -20.11
N GLY A 113 2.22 13.19 -19.19
CA GLY A 113 3.58 13.65 -18.90
C GLY A 113 3.73 14.87 -17.99
N ARG A 114 2.66 15.43 -17.40
CA ARG A 114 2.80 16.66 -16.58
C ARG A 114 2.55 16.46 -15.08
N GLU A 115 1.58 15.64 -14.69
CA GLU A 115 1.27 15.43 -13.28
C GLU A 115 1.02 13.95 -12.95
N SER A 116 1.44 13.56 -11.75
CA SER A 116 1.15 12.25 -11.18
C SER A 116 -0.24 12.27 -10.56
N ILE A 117 -1.12 11.44 -11.07
CA ILE A 117 -2.45 11.21 -10.53
C ILE A 117 -2.41 10.00 -9.61
N TYR A 118 -2.98 10.14 -8.42
CA TYR A 118 -3.09 9.10 -7.41
C TYR A 118 -4.54 8.61 -7.31
N THR A 119 -4.70 7.28 -7.24
CA THR A 119 -5.97 6.59 -6.95
C THR A 119 -5.72 5.53 -5.87
N ILE A 120 -6.72 5.18 -5.07
CA ILE A 120 -6.61 4.05 -4.13
C ILE A 120 -6.67 2.75 -4.94
N LYS A 121 -5.68 1.88 -4.71
CA LYS A 121 -5.63 0.55 -5.31
C LYS A 121 -6.33 -0.44 -4.38
N LEU A 122 -7.53 -0.85 -4.76
CA LEU A 122 -8.27 -1.95 -4.13
C LEU A 122 -7.84 -3.31 -4.73
#